data_AF-A0A168FG09-F1
#
_entry.id   AF-A0A168FG09-F1
#
_cell.length_a   1.000
_cell.length_b   1.000
_cell.length_c   1.000
_cell.angle_alpha   90.00
_cell.angle_beta   90.00
_cell.angle_gamma   90.00
#
_symmetry.space_group_name_H-M   'P 1'
#
loop_
_entity.id
_entity.type
_entity.pdbx_description
1 polymer ?
#
loop_
_entity_poly.entity_id
_entity_poly.type
_entity_poly.pdbx_seq_one_letter_code
_entity_poly.pdbx_strand_id
1 'polypeptide(L)'
;MAVQFPVDMGRDGYKAQKYATWMRELGFLDVHNELAMVPSNLYWAADPHQKELATMEMQNMMWFMEGFVTPLEKMRWSKEESEKFLAQAKADMQNPDIHVQFPFYCVYAQKPLK
;
A
#
# COMPACT_ATOMS: atom_id res chain seq x y z
N MET A 1 4.51 -16.03 11.30
CA MET A 1 3.40 -16.44 10.41
C MET A 1 3.17 -15.29 9.45
N ALA A 2 3.48 -15.44 8.16
CA ALA A 2 3.21 -14.38 7.19
C ALA A 2 1.71 -14.36 6.92
N VAL A 3 1.01 -13.30 7.36
CA VAL A 3 -0.43 -13.14 7.13
C VAL A 3 -0.61 -12.72 5.67
N GLN A 4 -1.11 -13.61 4.81
CA GLN A 4 -1.41 -13.30 3.41
C GLN A 4 -2.81 -12.69 3.28
N PHE A 5 -3.03 -11.63 4.05
CA PHE A 5 -4.32 -11.03 4.29
C PHE A 5 -5.18 -10.75 3.03
N PRO A 6 -4.64 -10.21 1.92
CA PRO A 6 -5.43 -10.03 0.70
C PRO A 6 -5.90 -11.35 0.10
N VAL A 7 -5.02 -12.36 0.06
CA VAL A 7 -5.29 -13.69 -0.51
C VAL A 7 -6.36 -14.40 0.29
N ASP A 8 -6.27 -14.37 1.62
CA ASP A 8 -7.24 -14.99 2.54
C ASP A 8 -8.64 -14.36 2.43
N MET A 9 -8.73 -13.10 1.99
CA MET A 9 -10.00 -12.41 1.70
C MET A 9 -10.46 -12.53 0.24
N GLY A 10 -9.78 -13.33 -0.59
CA GLY A 10 -10.09 -13.45 -2.02
C GLY A 10 -9.84 -12.15 -2.81
N ARG A 11 -8.93 -11.30 -2.34
CA ARG A 11 -8.55 -10.03 -2.99
C ARG A 11 -7.13 -10.09 -3.55
N ASP A 12 -6.99 -9.69 -4.80
CA ASP A 12 -5.69 -9.50 -5.43
C ASP A 12 -5.12 -8.12 -5.03
N GLY A 13 -4.06 -8.12 -4.23
CA GLY A 13 -3.33 -6.91 -3.81
C GLY A 13 -2.46 -6.30 -4.91
N TYR A 14 -2.26 -7.00 -6.03
CA TYR A 14 -1.38 -6.58 -7.12
C TYR A 14 -2.13 -6.01 -8.33
N LYS A 15 -3.43 -5.71 -8.19
CA LYS A 15 -4.26 -5.18 -9.29
C LYS A 15 -3.71 -3.91 -9.93
N ALA A 16 -3.09 -3.02 -9.15
CA ALA A 16 -2.54 -1.76 -9.66
C ALA A 16 -1.52 -1.99 -10.79
N GLN A 17 -0.76 -3.09 -10.75
CA GLN A 17 0.20 -3.48 -11.79
C GLN A 17 -0.47 -3.78 -13.14
N LYS A 18 -1.76 -4.10 -13.15
CA LYS A 18 -2.52 -4.53 -14.32
C LYS A 18 -3.30 -3.39 -14.97
N TYR A 19 -3.46 -2.25 -14.29
CA TYR A 19 -4.35 -1.18 -14.75
C TYR A 19 -3.98 -0.61 -16.11
N ALA A 20 -2.70 -0.39 -16.39
CA ALA A 20 -2.27 0.12 -17.69
C ALA A 20 -2.57 -0.87 -18.83
N THR A 21 -2.37 -2.17 -18.59
CA THR A 21 -2.73 -3.23 -19.53
C THR A 21 -4.24 -3.23 -19.79
N TRP A 22 -5.05 -3.23 -18.73
CA TRP A 22 -6.51 -3.22 -18.85
C TRP A 22 -7.03 -1.97 -19.56
N MET A 23 -6.45 -0.79 -19.32
CA MET A 23 -6.82 0.42 -20.05
C MET A 23 -6.58 0.30 -21.55
N ARG A 24 -5.44 -0.28 -21.97
CA ARG A 24 -5.16 -0.53 -23.39
C ARG A 24 -6.12 -1.54 -24.00
N GLU A 25 -6.40 -2.64 -23.30
CA GLU A 25 -7.34 -3.68 -23.74
C GLU A 25 -8.77 -3.14 -23.91
N LEU A 26 -9.17 -2.18 -23.07
CA LEU A 26 -10.46 -1.50 -23.15
C LEU A 26 -10.51 -0.38 -24.21
N GLY A 27 -9.42 -0.14 -24.94
CA GLY A 27 -9.36 0.86 -26.01
C GLY A 27 -9.14 2.30 -25.55
N PHE A 28 -8.62 2.51 -24.34
CA PHE A 28 -8.16 3.84 -23.94
C PHE A 28 -6.94 4.26 -24.77
N LEU A 29 -6.87 5.56 -25.05
CA LEU A 29 -5.78 6.18 -25.80
C LEU A 29 -4.74 6.76 -24.84
N ASP A 30 -3.50 6.92 -25.31
CA ASP A 30 -2.42 7.60 -24.57
C ASP A 30 -2.28 7.10 -23.12
N VAL A 31 -2.10 5.79 -22.95
CA VAL A 31 -2.05 5.13 -21.63
C VAL A 31 -0.66 5.27 -21.01
N HIS A 32 -0.59 6.01 -19.90
CA HIS A 32 0.61 6.23 -19.09
C HIS A 32 0.60 5.35 -17.84
N ASN A 33 1.81 4.94 -17.41
CA ASN A 33 2.02 4.17 -16.20
C ASN A 33 3.32 4.62 -15.54
N GLU A 34 3.19 5.47 -14.54
CA GLU A 34 4.32 5.97 -13.77
C GLU A 34 4.41 5.22 -12.44
N LEU A 35 5.61 4.76 -12.11
CA LEU A 35 5.90 4.08 -10.85
C LEU A 35 6.76 4.99 -9.97
N ALA A 36 6.22 5.38 -8.83
CA ALA A 36 6.97 6.06 -7.78
C ALA A 36 7.26 5.08 -6.64
N MET A 37 8.54 4.90 -6.29
CA MET A 37 8.92 4.15 -5.10
C MET A 37 8.97 5.11 -3.92
N VAL A 38 8.06 4.92 -2.96
CA VAL A 38 7.92 5.79 -1.79
C VAL A 38 8.45 5.09 -0.54
N PRO A 39 9.35 5.72 0.23
CA PRO A 39 9.80 5.18 1.51
C PRO A 39 8.67 5.00 2.52
N SER A 40 8.67 3.91 3.28
CA SER A 40 7.68 3.66 4.33
C SER A 40 7.91 4.47 5.62
N ASN A 41 9.15 4.90 5.86
CA ASN A 41 9.51 5.67 7.04
C ASN A 41 10.67 6.63 6.76
N LEU A 42 10.84 7.57 7.70
CA LEU A 42 11.72 8.74 7.57
C LEU A 42 13.21 8.43 7.62
N TYR A 43 13.60 7.32 8.25
CA TYR A 43 14.93 7.18 8.83
C TYR A 43 16.01 6.87 7.81
N TRP A 44 15.64 6.36 6.64
CA TRP A 44 16.60 5.93 5.61
C TRP A 44 16.48 6.70 4.28
N ALA A 45 15.51 7.59 4.14
CA ALA A 45 15.38 8.45 2.96
C ALA A 45 16.54 9.48 2.93
N ALA A 46 17.37 9.45 1.89
CA ALA A 46 18.56 10.31 1.80
C ALA A 46 18.22 11.76 1.41
N ASP A 47 17.32 11.94 0.45
CA ASP A 47 16.97 13.23 -0.16
C ASP A 47 15.83 13.96 0.59
N PRO A 48 15.84 15.31 0.71
CA PRO A 48 14.78 16.06 1.39
C PRO A 48 13.36 15.79 0.85
N HIS A 49 13.19 15.62 -0.46
CA HIS A 49 11.89 15.33 -1.04
C HIS A 49 11.42 13.92 -0.68
N GLN A 50 12.33 12.94 -0.69
CA GLN A 50 12.03 11.58 -0.25
C GLN A 50 11.64 11.52 1.23
N LYS A 51 12.23 12.37 2.08
CA LYS A 51 11.84 12.48 3.50
C LYS A 51 10.44 13.06 3.66
N GLU A 52 10.06 14.04 2.85
CA GLU A 52 8.70 14.58 2.86
C GLU A 52 7.67 13.49 2.51
N LEU A 53 7.90 12.77 1.40
CA LEU A 53 7.05 11.65 0.99
C LEU A 53 7.00 10.55 2.05
N ALA A 54 8.14 10.22 2.66
CA ALA A 54 8.22 9.24 3.74
C ALA A 54 7.39 9.64 4.97
N THR A 55 7.33 10.94 5.29
CA THR A 55 6.53 11.45 6.41
C THR A 55 5.05 11.24 6.13
N MET A 56 4.62 11.64 4.92
CA MET A 56 3.24 11.49 4.48
C MET A 56 2.83 10.02 4.44
N GLU A 57 3.70 9.16 3.91
CA GLU A 57 3.42 7.73 3.80
C GLU A 57 3.41 7.05 5.16
N MET A 58 4.32 7.38 6.08
CA MET A 58 4.28 6.85 7.44
C MET A 58 2.95 7.22 8.11
N GLN A 59 2.47 8.46 7.98
CA GLN A 59 1.17 8.86 8.51
C GLN A 59 0.01 8.09 7.86
N ASN A 60 0.04 7.96 6.53
CA ASN A 60 -0.94 7.18 5.77
C ASN A 60 -1.00 5.72 6.25
N MET A 61 0.15 5.09 6.47
CA MET A 61 0.25 3.71 6.96
C MET A 61 -0.28 3.55 8.39
N MET A 62 -0.05 4.53 9.27
CA MET A 62 -0.60 4.51 10.63
C MET A 62 -2.14 4.56 10.64
N TRP A 63 -2.74 5.39 9.79
CA TRP A 63 -4.19 5.44 9.60
C TRP A 63 -4.72 4.16 8.94
N PHE A 64 -4.01 3.66 7.93
CA PHE A 64 -4.36 2.40 7.27
C PHE A 64 -4.42 1.25 8.28
N MET A 65 -3.48 1.19 9.24
CA MET A 65 -3.45 0.18 10.29
C MET A 65 -4.64 0.22 11.24
N GLU A 66 -5.25 1.37 11.48
CA GLU A 66 -6.48 1.48 12.28
C GLU A 66 -7.67 0.80 11.57
N GLY A 67 -7.67 0.78 10.23
CA GLY A 67 -8.70 0.13 9.42
C GLY A 67 -8.65 -1.40 9.42
N PHE A 68 -7.60 -2.04 9.96
CA PHE A 68 -7.45 -3.50 9.94
C PHE A 68 -8.26 -4.25 10.98
N VAL A 69 -8.81 -3.57 11.99
CA VAL A 69 -9.60 -4.22 13.04
C VAL A 69 -10.76 -5.02 12.43
N THR A 70 -11.59 -4.40 11.59
CA THR A 70 -12.76 -5.05 10.99
C THR A 70 -12.41 -6.25 10.10
N PRO A 71 -11.40 -6.17 9.21
CA PRO A 71 -10.97 -7.35 8.47
C PRO A 71 -10.40 -8.50 9.32
N LEU A 72 -9.65 -8.22 10.39
CA LEU A 72 -9.13 -9.25 11.28
C LEU A 72 -10.27 -9.96 12.03
N GLU A 73 -11.30 -9.22 12.46
CA GLU A 73 -12.53 -9.79 13.01
C GLU A 73 -13.24 -10.72 12.01
N LYS A 74 -13.29 -10.35 10.71
CA LYS A 74 -13.85 -11.22 9.66
C LYS A 74 -13.05 -12.51 9.46
N MET A 75 -11.75 -12.49 9.79
CA MET A 75 -10.89 -13.68 9.84
C MET A 75 -11.02 -14.45 11.16
N ARG A 76 -11.96 -14.06 12.03
CA ARG A 76 -12.24 -14.68 13.33
C ARG A 76 -11.07 -14.61 14.32
N TRP A 77 -10.21 -13.60 14.18
CA TRP A 77 -9.19 -13.33 15.19
C TRP A 77 -9.86 -12.79 16.45
N SER A 78 -9.33 -13.13 17.62
CA SER A 78 -9.78 -12.50 18.85
C SER A 78 -9.37 -11.01 18.87
N LYS A 79 -10.06 -10.23 19.70
CA LYS A 79 -9.72 -8.82 19.91
C LYS A 79 -8.28 -8.67 20.41
N GLU A 80 -7.87 -9.50 21.37
CA GLU A 80 -6.53 -9.47 21.95
C GLU A 80 -5.45 -9.79 20.92
N GLU A 81 -5.63 -10.83 20.09
CA GLU A 81 -4.70 -11.17 19.01
C GLU A 81 -4.59 -10.03 17.98
N SER A 82 -5.72 -9.41 17.64
CA SER A 82 -5.78 -8.31 16.68
C SER A 82 -5.05 -7.07 17.23
N GLU A 83 -5.31 -6.69 18.48
CA GLU A 83 -4.65 -5.55 19.14
C GLU A 83 -3.13 -5.77 19.24
N LYS A 84 -2.71 -6.97 19.67
CA LYS A 84 -1.29 -7.33 19.75
C LYS A 84 -0.60 -7.28 18.39
N PHE A 85 -1.24 -7.82 17.36
CA PHE A 85 -0.70 -7.81 16.00
C PHE A 85 -0.59 -6.39 15.44
N LEU A 86 -1.63 -5.57 15.58
CA LEU A 86 -1.61 -4.20 15.08
C LEU A 86 -0.62 -3.32 15.85
N ALA A 87 -0.45 -3.54 17.15
CA ALA A 87 0.58 -2.87 17.93
C ALA A 87 1.99 -3.21 17.42
N GLN A 88 2.27 -4.49 17.16
CA GLN A 88 3.56 -4.91 16.60
C GLN A 88 3.77 -4.34 15.18
N ALA A 89 2.76 -4.41 14.31
CA ALA A 89 2.87 -3.90 12.94
C ALA A 89 3.16 -2.39 12.92
N LYS A 90 2.52 -1.60 13.80
CA LYS A 90 2.80 -0.17 13.96
C LYS A 90 4.24 0.08 14.44
N ALA A 91 4.73 -0.71 15.39
CA ALA A 91 6.10 -0.61 15.88
C ALA A 91 7.12 -0.92 14.76
N ASP A 92 6.87 -1.97 13.96
CA ASP A 92 7.74 -2.34 12.84
C ASP A 92 7.77 -1.25 11.75
N MET A 93 6.64 -0.59 11.46
CA MET A 93 6.59 0.53 10.50
C MET A 93 7.47 1.71 10.92
N GLN A 94 7.56 1.95 12.22
CA GLN A 94 8.36 3.03 12.80
C GLN A 94 9.81 2.62 13.08
N ASN A 95 10.16 1.35 12.86
CA ASN A 95 11.50 0.85 13.12
C ASN A 95 12.50 1.39 12.07
N PRO A 96 13.53 2.14 12.47
CA PRO A 96 14.53 2.69 11.56
C PRO A 96 15.36 1.61 10.84
N ASP A 97 15.47 0.41 11.39
CA ASP A 97 16.24 -0.70 10.80
C ASP A 97 15.44 -1.44 9.69
N ILE A 98 14.16 -1.15 9.55
CA ILE A 98 13.29 -1.73 8.52
C ILE A 98 13.15 -0.75 7.36
N HIS A 99 13.74 -1.09 6.22
CA HIS A 99 13.74 -0.26 5.02
C HIS A 99 12.75 -0.80 3.97
N VAL A 100 11.48 -0.41 4.08
CA VAL A 100 10.43 -0.81 3.13
C VAL A 100 10.11 0.33 2.15
N GLN A 101 9.98 0.00 0.87
CA GLN A 101 9.47 0.91 -0.17
C GLN A 101 8.13 0.43 -0.70
N PHE A 102 7.17 1.34 -0.80
CA PHE A 102 5.86 1.07 -1.40
C PHE A 102 5.83 1.52 -2.86
N PRO A 103 5.40 0.65 -3.79
CA PRO A 103 5.22 1.01 -5.19
C PRO A 103 3.88 1.75 -5.39
N PHE A 104 3.94 3.04 -5.70
CA PHE A 104 2.78 3.83 -6.09
C PHE A 104 2.66 3.86 -7.61
N TYR A 105 1.59 3.25 -8.12
CA TYR A 105 1.26 3.24 -9.54
C TYR A 105 0.35 4.42 -9.87
N CYS A 106 0.85 5.40 -10.62
CA CYS A 106 0.05 6.45 -11.22
C CYS A 106 -0.29 6.05 -12.66
N VAL A 107 -1.53 5.58 -12.86
CA VAL A 107 -2.01 5.13 -14.17
C VAL A 107 -3.12 6.05 -14.63
N TYR A 108 -2.92 6.67 -15.79
CA TYR A 108 -3.89 7.57 -16.40
C TYR A 108 -3.91 7.38 -17.91
N ALA A 109 -5.05 7.67 -18.51
CA ALA A 109 -5.27 7.49 -19.94
C ALA A 109 -6.39 8.41 -20.44
N GLN A 110 -6.41 8.61 -21.75
CA GLN A 110 -7.46 9.36 -22.42
C GLN A 110 -8.61 8.43 -22.77
N LYS A 111 -9.82 8.77 -22.30
CA LYS A 111 -11.03 8.07 -22.71
C LYS A 111 -11.31 8.40 -24.19
N PRO A 112 -11.54 7.40 -25.06
CA PRO A 112 -11.93 7.67 -26.44
C PRO A 112 -13.28 8.39 -26.43
N LEU A 113 -13.30 9.61 -26.93
CA LEU A 113 -14.53 10.33 -27.24
C LEU A 113 -14.98 9.85 -28.62
N LYS A 114 -16.26 9.47 -28.75
CA LYS A 114 -16.87 9.18 -30.05
C LYS A 114 -16.88 10.42 -30.93
#